data_AF-A0A534ALY4-F1
#
_entry.id   AF-A0A534ALY4-F1
#
_cell.length_a   1.000
_cell.length_b   1.000
_cell.length_c   1.000
_cell.angle_alpha   90.00
_cell.angle_beta   90.00
_cell.angle_gamma   90.00
#
_symmetry.space_group_name_H-M   'P 1'
#
loop_
_entity.id
_entity.type
_entity.pdbx_description
1 polymer ?
#
loop_
_entity_poly.entity_id
_entity_poly.type
_entity_poly.pdbx_seq_one_letter_code
_entity_poly.pdbx_strand_id
1 'polypeptide(L)'
;MRPHLLRAATGKAGKSALPADAGRVQPRAAPPSITGRHAAGGRAGELWAGLHLPGINPQKLQQLAVCAQRFTPRVSLAPPDGLLLEVQGSLHLFAGVAGLRGALRSECLRLQVQPVLAFAPAALAALVAARAGKPLAVMDPAQLTGQLAPLPLASLRWPPDTLARLARMGVRTIGAALRLPRAGFARRVGSQQLAMLDVLTGRMPEARVTFHAPERFRRRRELDCELENHALLLAALAPLFADLGAFLRARQCGVVELECRLTHRHVPTTR
;
A
#
# COMPACT_ATOMS: atom_id res chain seq x y z
N MET A 1 -14.80 -7.79 -26.40
CA MET A 1 -14.33 -7.19 -25.13
C MET A 1 -15.34 -6.13 -24.71
N ARG A 2 -16.04 -6.35 -23.59
CA ARG A 2 -17.07 -5.42 -23.09
C ARG A 2 -16.42 -4.41 -22.14
N PRO A 3 -16.59 -3.09 -22.33
CA PRO A 3 -16.20 -2.11 -21.31
C PRO A 3 -17.21 -2.14 -20.16
N HIS A 4 -16.70 -2.25 -18.93
CA HIS A 4 -17.52 -2.18 -17.72
C HIS A 4 -18.06 -0.76 -17.54
N LEU A 5 -19.37 -0.63 -17.61
CA LEU A 5 -20.12 0.62 -17.59
C LEU A 5 -20.57 0.90 -16.15
N LEU A 6 -19.96 1.87 -15.48
CA LEU A 6 -20.40 2.35 -14.16
C LEU A 6 -21.40 3.49 -14.35
N ARG A 7 -22.69 3.14 -14.47
CA ARG A 7 -23.82 4.08 -14.41
C ARG A 7 -24.03 4.55 -12.97
N ALA A 8 -24.03 5.87 -12.75
CA ALA A 8 -24.62 6.47 -11.56
C ALA A 8 -26.10 6.75 -11.82
N ALA A 9 -26.96 6.25 -10.93
CA ALA A 9 -28.40 6.29 -11.03
C ALA A 9 -28.98 7.72 -11.03
N THR A 10 -30.01 7.94 -11.85
CA THR A 10 -30.90 9.09 -11.79
C THR A 10 -32.10 8.77 -10.88
N GLY A 11 -32.21 9.44 -9.74
CA GLY A 11 -33.42 9.47 -8.91
C GLY A 11 -34.20 10.75 -9.18
N LYS A 12 -35.49 10.61 -9.51
CA LYS A 12 -36.45 11.67 -9.86
C LYS A 12 -36.77 12.63 -8.70
N ALA A 13 -37.11 13.86 -9.06
CA ALA A 13 -37.48 14.97 -8.19
C ALA A 13 -38.85 14.80 -7.50
N GLY A 14 -38.95 15.31 -6.27
CA GLY A 14 -40.18 15.53 -5.52
C GLY A 14 -40.01 16.68 -4.50
N LYS A 15 -40.60 17.83 -4.84
CA LYS A 15 -40.92 19.08 -4.10
C LYS A 15 -40.39 19.36 -2.67
N SER A 16 -39.73 20.53 -2.56
CA SER A 16 -39.88 21.63 -1.57
C SER A 16 -39.94 21.32 -0.06
N ALA A 17 -38.90 21.73 0.67
CA ALA A 17 -38.96 22.67 1.81
C ALA A 17 -37.57 22.81 2.47
N LEU A 18 -37.12 24.04 2.72
CA LEU A 18 -36.11 24.37 3.75
C LEU A 18 -36.79 24.28 5.14
N PRO A 19 -36.09 23.85 6.20
CA PRO A 19 -35.24 24.78 6.94
C PRO A 19 -33.87 24.23 7.39
N ALA A 20 -33.09 25.13 7.96
CA ALA A 20 -31.74 24.97 8.46
C ALA A 20 -31.55 23.87 9.51
N ASP A 21 -30.44 23.13 9.43
CA ASP A 21 -29.63 22.75 10.60
C ASP A 21 -28.20 22.37 10.17
N ALA A 22 -27.24 22.74 11.01
CA ALA A 22 -25.82 22.55 10.84
C ALA A 22 -25.41 21.08 11.03
N GLY A 23 -25.35 20.31 9.95
CA GLY A 23 -24.88 18.93 9.95
C GLY A 23 -23.55 18.78 9.21
N ARG A 24 -22.46 18.61 9.94
CA ARG A 24 -21.11 18.30 9.44
C ARG A 24 -21.16 16.99 8.62
N VAL A 25 -21.22 17.06 7.29
CA VAL A 25 -21.17 15.88 6.42
C VAL A 25 -19.74 15.35 6.39
N GLN A 26 -19.45 14.38 7.25
CA GLN A 26 -18.25 13.56 7.17
C GLN A 26 -18.30 12.71 5.89
N PRO A 27 -17.26 12.73 5.03
CA PRO A 27 -17.18 11.79 3.93
C PRO A 27 -16.97 10.39 4.51
N ARG A 28 -18.05 9.60 4.50
CA ARG A 28 -18.05 8.17 4.83
C ARG A 28 -17.07 7.46 3.89
N ALA A 29 -15.91 7.08 4.43
CA ALA A 29 -14.91 6.30 3.71
C ALA A 29 -15.52 4.97 3.28
N ALA A 30 -15.75 4.80 1.97
CA ALA A 30 -15.99 3.48 1.42
C ALA A 30 -14.72 2.65 1.61
N PRO A 31 -14.80 1.40 2.10
CA PRO A 31 -13.63 0.54 2.20
C PRO A 31 -13.02 0.36 0.79
N PRO A 32 -11.68 0.38 0.63
CA PRO A 32 -11.09 0.08 -0.67
C PRO A 32 -11.49 -1.33 -1.09
N SER A 33 -12.05 -1.46 -2.28
CA SER A 33 -12.39 -2.73 -2.90
C SER A 33 -11.10 -3.54 -3.10
N ILE A 34 -10.91 -4.58 -2.29
CA ILE A 34 -9.85 -5.57 -2.45
C ILE A 34 -10.29 -6.52 -3.55
N THR A 35 -10.14 -6.12 -4.81
CA THR A 35 -10.44 -7.01 -5.94
C THR A 35 -9.28 -6.99 -6.92
N GLY A 36 -8.50 -8.07 -6.88
CA GLY A 36 -7.33 -8.29 -7.74
C GLY A 36 -6.50 -9.47 -7.25
N ARG A 37 -7.00 -10.70 -7.41
CA ARG A 37 -6.15 -11.90 -7.33
C ARG A 37 -5.35 -11.97 -8.63
N HIS A 38 -4.06 -11.67 -8.57
CA HIS A 38 -3.13 -12.14 -9.59
C HIS A 38 -2.45 -13.42 -9.09
N ALA A 39 -2.45 -14.42 -9.97
CA ALA A 39 -1.85 -15.72 -9.75
C ALA A 39 -0.32 -15.60 -9.60
N ALA A 40 0.19 -16.46 -8.73
CA ALA A 40 1.57 -16.58 -8.33
C ALA A 40 2.52 -16.89 -9.50
N GLY A 41 3.72 -16.36 -9.40
CA GLY A 41 4.88 -16.83 -10.14
C GLY A 41 6.10 -16.21 -9.50
N GLY A 42 6.74 -16.91 -8.56
CA GLY A 42 8.06 -16.54 -8.08
C GLY A 42 9.03 -16.58 -9.25
N ARG A 43 9.25 -15.42 -9.88
CA ARG A 43 10.31 -15.28 -10.87
C ARG A 43 11.63 -15.20 -10.09
N ALA A 44 12.62 -15.96 -10.53
CA ALA A 44 13.98 -15.79 -10.05
C ALA A 44 14.39 -14.32 -10.23
N GLY A 45 14.82 -13.67 -9.14
CA GLY A 45 15.34 -12.30 -9.16
C GLY A 45 14.44 -11.20 -8.59
N GLU A 46 13.35 -11.49 -7.87
CA GLU A 46 12.61 -10.43 -7.17
C GLU A 46 13.39 -9.83 -5.99
N LEU A 47 13.19 -8.54 -5.74
CA LEU A 47 13.63 -7.87 -4.51
C LEU A 47 12.46 -7.08 -3.93
N TRP A 48 12.17 -7.32 -2.66
CA TRP A 48 11.10 -6.67 -1.93
C TRP A 48 11.65 -5.69 -0.91
N ALA A 49 11.09 -4.49 -0.87
CA ALA A 49 11.23 -3.55 0.24
C ALA A 49 10.07 -3.76 1.24
N GLY A 50 10.40 -4.01 2.49
CA GLY A 50 9.47 -4.12 3.61
C GLY A 50 9.60 -2.93 4.54
N LEU A 51 8.48 -2.26 4.78
CA LEU A 51 8.36 -1.14 5.71
C LEU A 51 7.56 -1.58 6.92
N HIS A 52 8.13 -1.43 8.10
CA HIS A 52 7.41 -1.49 9.37
C HIS A 52 7.17 -0.07 9.88
N LEU A 53 5.91 0.25 10.16
CA LEU A 53 5.39 1.58 10.42
C LEU A 53 4.61 1.56 11.76
N PRO A 54 5.31 1.47 12.91
CA PRO A 54 4.65 1.27 14.20
C PRO A 54 3.70 2.43 14.52
N GLY A 55 2.48 2.10 14.96
CA GLY A 55 1.47 3.09 15.34
C GLY A 55 0.85 3.88 14.18
N ILE A 56 1.12 3.51 12.91
CA ILE A 56 0.47 4.15 11.77
C ILE A 56 -1.04 3.89 11.80
N ASN A 57 -1.83 4.94 11.55
CA ASN A 57 -3.28 4.74 11.39
C ASN A 57 -3.60 4.20 9.97
N PRO A 58 -4.73 3.49 9.79
CA PRO A 58 -5.07 2.87 8.50
C PRO A 58 -5.15 3.86 7.33
N GLN A 59 -5.62 5.10 7.58
CA GLN A 59 -5.75 6.12 6.54
C GLN A 59 -4.38 6.60 6.05
N LYS A 60 -3.43 6.84 6.95
CA LYS A 60 -2.04 7.19 6.62
C LYS A 60 -1.34 6.04 5.91
N LEU A 61 -1.61 4.79 6.30
CA LEU A 61 -1.05 3.63 5.63
C LEU A 61 -1.54 3.54 4.17
N GLN A 62 -2.82 3.80 3.92
CA GLN A 62 -3.35 3.87 2.55
C GLN A 62 -2.76 5.05 1.76
N GLN A 63 -2.63 6.23 2.38
CA GLN A 63 -1.99 7.39 1.74
C GLN A 63 -0.54 7.11 1.35
N LEU A 64 0.21 6.44 2.23
CA LEU A 64 1.58 6.03 1.95
C LEU A 64 1.62 5.00 0.81
N ALA A 65 0.69 4.03 0.78
CA ALA A 65 0.60 3.06 -0.32
C ALA A 65 0.34 3.74 -1.67
N VAL A 66 -0.50 4.78 -1.72
CA VAL A 66 -0.68 5.62 -2.92
C VAL A 66 0.61 6.32 -3.31
N CYS A 67 1.29 6.97 -2.35
CA CYS A 67 2.54 7.69 -2.63
C CYS A 67 3.68 6.75 -3.06
N ALA A 68 3.64 5.50 -2.60
CA ALA A 68 4.61 4.46 -2.89
C ALA A 68 4.53 3.94 -4.34
N GLN A 69 3.39 4.11 -5.02
CA GLN A 69 3.21 3.63 -6.40
C GLN A 69 4.17 4.26 -7.41
N ARG A 70 4.74 5.44 -7.09
CA ARG A 70 5.77 6.06 -7.93
C ARG A 70 7.11 5.33 -7.94
N PHE A 71 7.37 4.47 -6.94
CA PHE A 71 8.58 3.65 -6.88
C PHE A 71 8.39 2.34 -7.63
N THR A 72 7.17 1.80 -7.65
CA THR A 72 6.80 0.57 -8.34
C THR A 72 5.27 0.45 -8.36
N PRO A 73 4.66 -0.10 -9.42
CA PRO A 73 3.25 -0.43 -9.41
C PRO A 73 2.92 -1.62 -8.47
N ARG A 74 3.91 -2.42 -8.07
CA ARG A 74 3.74 -3.62 -7.22
C ARG A 74 3.85 -3.27 -5.74
N VAL A 75 2.88 -2.51 -5.24
CA VAL A 75 2.73 -2.17 -3.82
C VAL A 75 1.71 -3.10 -3.17
N SER A 76 1.94 -3.55 -1.94
CA SER A 76 0.97 -4.35 -1.17
C SER A 76 0.88 -3.84 0.27
N LEU A 77 -0.36 -3.65 0.73
CA LEU A 77 -0.63 -3.36 2.14
C LEU A 77 -0.41 -4.63 2.98
N ALA A 78 0.24 -4.49 4.14
CA ALA A 78 0.35 -5.53 5.15
C ALA A 78 -0.13 -5.01 6.52
N PRO A 79 -1.44 -4.79 6.70
CA PRO A 79 -2.00 -4.25 7.93
C PRO A 79 -1.58 -5.06 9.18
N PRO A 80 -1.52 -4.43 10.36
CA PRO A 80 -1.91 -3.03 10.61
C PRO A 80 -0.83 -1.98 10.30
N ASP A 81 0.41 -2.39 10.07
CA ASP A 81 1.59 -1.49 10.12
C ASP A 81 2.69 -1.83 9.11
N GLY A 82 2.34 -2.57 8.06
CA GLY A 82 3.27 -2.99 7.03
C GLY A 82 2.93 -2.41 5.67
N LEU A 83 3.97 -2.04 4.92
CA LEU A 83 3.89 -1.79 3.49
C LEU A 83 4.99 -2.58 2.77
N LEU A 84 4.63 -3.22 1.66
CA LEU A 84 5.51 -4.03 0.85
C LEU A 84 5.57 -3.46 -0.56
N LEU A 85 6.77 -3.45 -1.15
CA LEU A 85 6.99 -2.99 -2.52
C LEU A 85 7.91 -3.99 -3.21
N GLU A 86 7.54 -4.52 -4.38
CA GLU A 86 8.48 -5.25 -5.23
C GLU A 86 9.20 -4.26 -6.13
N VAL A 87 10.52 -4.17 -5.97
CA VAL A 87 11.32 -3.03 -6.44
C VAL A 87 12.42 -3.42 -7.42
N GLN A 88 12.60 -4.71 -7.74
CA GLN A 88 13.71 -5.15 -8.58
C GLN A 88 13.79 -4.35 -9.88
N GLY A 89 12.66 -4.22 -10.57
CA GLY A 89 12.59 -3.53 -11.87
C GLY A 89 12.88 -2.04 -11.80
N SER A 90 12.70 -1.39 -10.65
CA SER A 90 12.87 0.06 -10.50
C SER A 90 14.14 0.47 -9.78
N LEU A 91 14.92 -0.47 -9.23
CA LEU A 91 16.17 -0.18 -8.49
C LEU A 91 17.13 0.77 -9.23
N HIS A 92 17.28 0.59 -10.55
CA HIS A 92 18.19 1.40 -11.36
C HIS A 92 17.79 2.88 -11.40
N LEU A 93 16.50 3.20 -11.27
CA LEU A 93 15.98 4.58 -11.24
C LEU A 93 16.32 5.32 -9.93
N PHE A 94 16.75 4.58 -8.90
CA PHE A 94 16.99 5.10 -7.56
C PHE A 94 18.41 4.84 -7.08
N ALA A 95 19.38 4.70 -7.99
CA ALA A 95 20.78 4.41 -7.67
C ALA A 95 20.93 3.17 -6.74
N GLY A 96 20.12 2.14 -6.99
CA GLY A 96 20.12 0.89 -6.23
C GLY A 96 19.42 0.99 -4.87
N VAL A 97 19.72 0.04 -3.98
CA VAL A 97 19.03 -0.12 -2.69
C VAL A 97 19.25 1.09 -1.78
N ALA A 98 20.43 1.71 -1.80
CA ALA A 98 20.75 2.85 -0.94
C ALA A 98 19.91 4.08 -1.27
N GLY A 99 19.85 4.48 -2.54
CA GLY A 99 19.05 5.63 -2.95
C GLY A 99 17.55 5.37 -2.82
N LEU A 100 17.08 4.15 -3.16
CA LEU A 100 15.67 3.78 -2.95
C LEU A 100 15.28 3.82 -1.47
N ARG A 101 16.14 3.33 -0.57
CA ARG A 101 15.93 3.42 0.89
C ARG A 101 15.82 4.86 1.35
N GLY A 102 16.69 5.75 0.86
CA GLY A 102 16.64 7.18 1.15
C GLY A 102 15.31 7.79 0.69
N ALA A 103 14.90 7.52 -0.55
CA ALA A 103 13.67 8.05 -1.12
C ALA A 103 12.41 7.53 -0.39
N LEU A 104 12.33 6.23 -0.08
CA LEU A 104 11.24 5.64 0.72
C LEU A 104 11.17 6.26 2.12
N ARG A 105 12.34 6.48 2.76
CA ARG A 105 12.39 7.11 4.08
C ARG A 105 11.87 8.54 4.03
N SER A 106 12.31 9.35 3.07
CA SER A 106 11.84 10.73 2.89
C SER A 106 10.33 10.82 2.74
N GLU A 107 9.71 9.86 2.06
CA GLU A 107 8.24 9.81 1.93
C GLU A 107 7.51 9.50 3.22
N CYS A 108 8.02 8.55 3.98
CA CYS A 108 7.43 8.24 5.28
C CYS A 108 7.52 9.47 6.20
N LEU A 109 8.68 10.15 6.18
CA LEU A 109 8.90 11.37 6.96
C LEU A 109 7.96 12.51 6.55
N ARG A 110 7.67 12.67 5.25
CA ARG A 110 6.69 13.66 4.75
C ARG A 110 5.28 13.43 5.31
N LEU A 111 4.92 12.18 5.62
CA LEU A 111 3.65 11.82 6.28
C LEU A 111 3.77 11.72 7.82
N GLN A 112 4.91 12.16 8.38
CA GLN A 112 5.23 12.12 9.80
C GLN A 112 5.19 10.69 10.36
N VAL A 113 5.72 9.72 9.62
CA VAL A 113 5.86 8.32 10.04
C VAL A 113 7.33 7.94 10.00
N GLN A 114 7.82 7.30 11.06
CA GLN A 114 9.17 6.77 11.13
C GLN A 114 9.19 5.29 10.72
N PRO A 115 9.74 4.94 9.55
CA PRO A 115 9.77 3.56 9.10
C PRO A 115 11.02 2.82 9.61
N VAL A 116 10.90 1.51 9.83
CA VAL A 116 12.03 0.60 9.68
C VAL A 116 11.94 -0.05 8.31
N LEU A 117 13.03 -0.01 7.55
CA LEU A 117 13.11 -0.49 6.17
C LEU A 117 14.06 -1.68 6.08
N ALA A 118 13.62 -2.76 5.43
CA ALA A 118 14.48 -3.88 5.07
C ALA A 118 14.21 -4.35 3.64
N PHE A 119 15.19 -5.01 3.04
CA PHE A 119 15.12 -5.52 1.68
C PHE A 119 15.48 -7.00 1.65
N ALA A 120 14.68 -7.82 0.98
CA ALA A 120 14.89 -9.26 0.88
C ALA A 120 14.30 -9.81 -0.43
N PRO A 121 14.77 -10.96 -0.94
CA PRO A 121 14.19 -11.59 -2.14
C PRO A 121 12.84 -12.27 -1.88
N ALA A 122 12.29 -12.14 -0.66
CA ALA A 122 10.95 -12.58 -0.31
C ALA A 122 10.21 -11.48 0.46
N ALA A 123 8.96 -11.20 0.09
CA ALA A 123 8.16 -10.11 0.66
C ALA A 123 8.01 -10.25 2.19
N LEU A 124 7.58 -11.43 2.66
CA LEU A 124 7.47 -11.70 4.09
C LEU A 124 8.79 -11.52 4.83
N ALA A 125 9.93 -11.94 4.25
CA ALA A 125 11.24 -11.78 4.86
C ALA A 125 11.62 -10.31 5.05
N ALA A 126 11.37 -9.47 4.04
CA ALA A 126 11.63 -8.03 4.12
C ALA A 126 10.79 -7.39 5.25
N LEU A 127 9.50 -7.74 5.35
CA LEU A 127 8.63 -7.19 6.39
C LEU A 127 9.00 -7.69 7.79
N VAL A 128 9.34 -8.98 7.94
CA VAL A 128 9.73 -9.57 9.23
C VAL A 128 11.04 -8.98 9.73
N ALA A 129 12.01 -8.76 8.84
CA ALA A 129 13.23 -8.06 9.15
C ALA A 129 13.00 -6.62 9.64
N ALA A 130 12.14 -5.88 8.94
CA ALA A 130 11.74 -4.53 9.35
C ALA A 130 11.03 -4.53 10.71
N ARG A 131 10.13 -5.49 10.96
CA ARG A 131 9.47 -5.68 12.27
C ARG A 131 10.43 -6.02 13.39
N ALA A 132 11.50 -6.75 13.10
CA ALA A 132 12.57 -7.05 14.04
C ALA A 132 13.49 -5.85 14.33
N GLY A 133 13.25 -4.68 13.73
CA GLY A 133 14.10 -3.51 13.91
C GLY A 133 15.45 -3.62 13.19
N LYS A 134 15.60 -4.58 12.27
CA LYS A 134 16.86 -4.85 11.56
C LYS A 134 16.76 -4.30 10.14
N PRO A 135 17.45 -3.19 9.80
CA PRO A 135 17.36 -2.56 8.49
C PRO A 135 18.20 -3.28 7.42
N LEU A 136 18.12 -4.61 7.36
CA LEU A 136 18.93 -5.45 6.48
C LEU A 136 18.64 -5.19 5.00
N ALA A 137 19.61 -5.53 4.15
CA ALA A 137 19.44 -5.63 2.71
C ALA A 137 20.08 -6.95 2.25
N VAL A 138 19.24 -7.90 1.87
CA VAL A 138 19.66 -9.20 1.35
C VAL A 138 19.14 -9.28 -0.08
N MET A 139 20.04 -9.51 -1.03
CA MET A 139 19.69 -9.65 -2.44
C MET A 139 19.87 -11.10 -2.90
N ASP A 140 20.84 -11.81 -2.34
CA ASP A 140 21.10 -13.21 -2.62
C ASP A 140 20.18 -14.12 -1.78
N PRO A 141 19.29 -14.92 -2.40
CA PRO A 141 18.46 -15.90 -1.71
C PRO A 141 19.26 -16.89 -0.85
N ALA A 142 20.50 -17.23 -1.24
CA ALA A 142 21.34 -18.15 -0.47
C ALA A 142 21.71 -17.61 0.91
N GLN A 143 21.83 -16.28 1.05
CA GLN A 143 22.15 -15.62 2.33
C GLN A 143 20.91 -15.38 3.22
N LEU A 144 19.71 -15.49 2.65
CA LEU A 144 18.46 -15.11 3.32
C LEU A 144 18.26 -15.83 4.65
N THR A 145 18.36 -17.16 4.64
CA THR A 145 18.08 -17.96 5.84
C THR A 145 19.05 -17.64 6.98
N GLY A 146 20.34 -17.42 6.66
CA GLY A 146 21.36 -17.05 7.65
C GLY A 146 21.08 -15.69 8.28
N GLN A 147 20.67 -14.71 7.48
CA GLN A 147 20.36 -13.35 7.95
C GLN A 147 19.06 -13.28 8.76
N LEU A 148 18.10 -14.16 8.49
CA LEU A 148 16.85 -14.26 9.25
C LEU A 148 17.00 -15.08 10.54
N ALA A 149 17.95 -16.02 10.60
CA ALA A 149 18.13 -16.92 11.73
C ALA A 149 18.20 -16.25 13.12
N PRO A 150 18.91 -15.11 13.33
CA PRO A 150 18.99 -14.47 14.64
C PRO A 150 17.74 -13.65 15.00
N LEU A 151 16.81 -13.42 14.07
CA LEU A 151 15.65 -12.58 14.35
C LEU A 151 14.69 -13.24 15.35
N PRO A 152 14.04 -12.46 16.23
CA PRO A 152 13.10 -12.99 17.22
C PRO A 152 11.83 -13.50 16.54
N LEU A 153 11.26 -14.62 17.03
CA LEU A 153 9.99 -15.15 16.51
C LEU A 153 8.82 -14.17 16.64
N ALA A 154 8.87 -13.26 17.61
CA ALA A 154 7.84 -12.23 17.79
C ALA A 154 7.66 -11.33 16.54
N SER A 155 8.69 -11.19 15.69
CA SER A 155 8.61 -10.44 14.44
C SER A 155 7.65 -11.05 13.40
N LEU A 156 7.34 -12.36 13.52
CA LEU A 156 6.35 -13.06 12.69
C LEU A 156 4.90 -12.77 13.09
N ARG A 157 4.67 -12.14 14.26
CA ARG A 157 3.34 -11.86 14.81
C ARG A 157 2.45 -13.10 14.94
N TRP A 158 3.05 -14.22 15.32
CA TRP A 158 2.28 -15.38 15.74
C TRP A 158 1.49 -15.09 17.02
N PRO A 159 0.43 -15.87 17.31
CA PRO A 159 -0.34 -15.71 18.53
C PRO A 159 0.56 -15.71 19.78
N PRO A 160 0.34 -14.82 20.77
CA PRO A 160 1.17 -14.73 21.97
C PRO A 160 1.35 -16.07 22.68
N ASP A 161 0.30 -16.89 22.77
CA ASP A 161 0.36 -18.21 23.39
C ASP A 161 1.29 -19.18 22.66
N THR A 162 1.34 -19.07 21.33
CA THR A 162 2.25 -19.88 20.50
C THR A 162 3.70 -19.47 20.76
N LEU A 163 3.96 -18.16 20.82
CA LEU A 163 5.29 -17.63 21.14
C LEU A 163 5.71 -18.01 22.57
N ALA A 164 4.82 -17.90 23.55
CA ALA A 164 5.09 -18.27 24.94
C ALA A 164 5.39 -19.76 25.10
N ARG A 165 4.64 -20.64 24.41
CA ARG A 165 4.91 -22.08 24.39
C ARG A 165 6.29 -22.40 23.78
N LEU A 166 6.62 -21.80 22.64
CA LEU A 166 7.93 -21.97 22.00
C LEU A 166 9.07 -21.45 22.88
N ALA A 167 8.88 -20.30 23.53
CA ALA A 167 9.85 -19.70 24.44
C ALA A 167 10.14 -20.60 25.65
N ARG A 168 9.13 -21.29 26.21
CA ARG A 168 9.32 -22.29 27.29
C ARG A 168 10.16 -23.49 26.86
N MET A 169 10.17 -23.82 25.56
CA MET A 169 11.02 -24.86 24.98
C MET A 169 12.40 -24.33 24.52
N GLY A 170 12.74 -23.07 24.86
CA GLY A 170 13.99 -22.43 24.45
C GLY A 170 14.00 -21.88 23.02
N VAL A 171 12.88 -21.98 22.29
CA VAL A 171 12.79 -21.58 20.89
C VAL A 171 12.31 -20.12 20.81
N ARG A 172 13.25 -19.19 20.69
CA ARG A 172 12.98 -17.74 20.67
C ARG A 172 13.29 -17.05 19.34
N THR A 173 14.08 -17.69 18.47
CA THR A 173 14.52 -17.12 17.19
C THR A 173 14.01 -17.92 16.00
N ILE A 174 13.97 -17.28 14.84
CA ILE A 174 13.57 -17.91 13.57
C ILE A 174 14.49 -19.10 13.27
N GLY A 175 15.80 -18.95 13.44
CA GLY A 175 16.76 -20.02 13.23
C GLY A 175 16.57 -21.21 14.18
N ALA A 176 16.19 -20.95 15.44
CA ALA A 176 15.84 -22.02 16.37
C ALA A 176 14.60 -22.80 15.89
N ALA A 177 13.57 -22.10 15.39
CA ALA A 177 12.37 -22.76 14.88
C ALA A 177 12.64 -23.55 13.60
N LEU A 178 13.46 -23.02 12.68
CA LEU A 178 13.82 -23.68 11.42
C LEU A 178 14.64 -24.98 11.62
N ARG A 179 15.34 -25.12 12.75
CA ARG A 179 16.08 -26.35 13.12
C ARG A 179 15.18 -27.46 13.68
N LEU A 180 13.94 -27.16 14.06
CA LEU A 180 13.04 -28.16 14.62
C LEU A 180 12.58 -29.15 13.54
N PRO A 181 12.35 -30.44 13.90
CA PRO A 181 11.79 -31.41 12.97
C PRO A 181 10.42 -30.95 12.44
N ARG A 182 10.28 -30.85 11.12
CA ARG A 182 9.10 -30.27 10.45
C ARG A 182 7.80 -30.96 10.83
N ALA A 183 7.77 -32.29 10.81
CA ALA A 183 6.58 -33.06 11.19
C ALA A 183 6.16 -32.80 12.65
N GLY A 184 7.14 -32.80 13.57
CA GLY A 184 6.90 -32.49 14.98
C GLY A 184 6.50 -31.03 15.22
N PHE A 185 6.99 -30.10 14.40
CA PHE A 185 6.60 -28.69 14.42
C PHE A 185 5.16 -28.51 13.96
N ALA A 186 4.77 -29.07 12.81
CA ALA A 186 3.41 -28.98 12.29
C ALA A 186 2.37 -29.54 13.27
N ARG A 187 2.67 -30.67 13.90
CA ARG A 187 1.78 -31.31 14.89
C ARG A 187 1.62 -30.50 16.18
N ARG A 188 2.71 -29.90 16.69
CA ARG A 188 2.70 -29.21 18.00
C ARG A 188 2.43 -27.73 17.91
N VAL A 189 2.88 -27.06 16.86
CA VAL A 189 2.80 -25.61 16.69
C VAL A 189 1.68 -25.26 15.72
N GLY A 190 1.61 -25.99 14.61
CA GLY A 190 0.58 -25.82 13.58
C GLY A 190 1.17 -25.81 12.18
N SER A 191 0.38 -26.27 11.21
CA SER A 191 0.74 -26.26 9.79
C SER A 191 0.85 -24.85 9.21
N GLN A 192 0.05 -23.90 9.71
CA GLN A 192 0.08 -22.51 9.26
C GLN A 192 1.42 -21.82 9.60
N GLN A 193 1.94 -22.03 10.81
CA GLN A 193 3.24 -21.49 11.22
C GLN A 193 4.38 -22.11 10.42
N LEU A 194 4.30 -23.40 10.11
CA LEU A 194 5.29 -24.06 9.25
C LEU A 194 5.26 -23.48 7.83
N ALA A 195 4.06 -23.32 7.24
CA ALA A 195 3.89 -22.72 5.93
C ALA A 195 4.42 -21.28 5.90
N MET A 196 4.23 -20.51 6.97
CA MET A 196 4.78 -19.17 7.10
C MET A 196 6.31 -19.17 7.12
N LEU A 197 6.96 -20.15 7.77
CA LEU A 197 8.42 -20.31 7.71
C LEU A 197 8.91 -20.69 6.30
N ASP A 198 8.13 -21.49 5.57
CA ASP A 198 8.45 -21.86 4.19
C ASP A 198 8.36 -20.64 3.26
N VAL A 199 7.32 -19.81 3.40
CA VAL A 199 7.21 -18.54 2.69
C VAL A 199 8.34 -17.59 3.05
N LEU A 200 8.63 -17.45 4.35
CA LEU A 200 9.67 -16.59 4.87
C LEU A 200 11.05 -16.93 4.27
N THR A 201 11.35 -18.22 4.12
CA THR A 201 12.65 -18.70 3.59
C THR A 201 12.66 -18.86 2.07
N GLY A 202 11.58 -18.51 1.38
CA GLY A 202 11.48 -18.63 -0.09
C GLY A 202 11.28 -20.07 -0.60
N ARG A 203 11.03 -21.04 0.28
CA ARG A 203 10.70 -22.43 -0.12
C ARG A 203 9.31 -22.55 -0.73
N MET A 204 8.39 -21.71 -0.29
CA MET A 204 7.05 -21.60 -0.86
C MET A 204 6.86 -20.20 -1.42
N PRO A 205 6.38 -20.05 -2.67
CA PRO A 205 6.09 -18.73 -3.22
C PRO A 205 4.96 -18.05 -2.44
N GLU A 206 5.05 -16.74 -2.29
CA GLU A 206 4.00 -15.94 -1.68
C GLU A 206 3.15 -15.24 -2.75
N ALA A 207 1.84 -15.42 -2.71
CA ALA A 207 0.92 -14.60 -3.48
C ALA A 207 0.61 -13.31 -2.72
N ARG A 208 0.82 -12.16 -3.36
CA ARG A 208 0.48 -10.84 -2.79
C ARG A 208 -0.56 -10.14 -3.65
N VAL A 209 -1.51 -9.51 -2.98
CA VAL A 209 -2.51 -8.65 -3.62
C VAL A 209 -1.89 -7.28 -3.80
N THR A 210 -1.82 -6.82 -5.04
CA THR A 210 -1.36 -5.47 -5.35
C THR A 210 -2.41 -4.46 -4.91
N PHE A 211 -1.97 -3.40 -4.24
CA PHE A 211 -2.77 -2.26 -3.87
C PHE A 211 -3.04 -1.42 -5.11
N HIS A 212 -4.32 -1.27 -5.42
CA HIS A 212 -4.80 -0.36 -6.45
C HIS A 212 -5.41 0.86 -5.77
N ALA A 213 -4.78 2.01 -5.96
CA ALA A 213 -5.38 3.27 -5.56
C ALA A 213 -6.72 3.45 -6.28
N PRO A 214 -7.76 4.00 -5.62
CA PRO A 214 -9.00 4.32 -6.30
C PRO A 214 -8.73 5.18 -7.54
N GLU A 215 -9.23 4.76 -8.69
CA GLU A 215 -8.97 5.38 -10.01
C GLU A 215 -9.68 6.73 -10.22
N ARG A 216 -10.18 7.35 -9.15
CA ARG A 216 -11.04 8.53 -9.26
C ARG A 216 -10.31 9.77 -8.77
N PHE A 217 -9.88 10.60 -9.70
CA PHE A 217 -9.51 11.97 -9.42
C PHE A 217 -10.78 12.84 -9.44
N ARG A 218 -11.05 13.53 -8.34
CA ARG A 218 -12.09 14.56 -8.27
C ARG A 218 -11.59 15.73 -7.45
N ARG A 219 -11.57 16.91 -8.08
CA ARG A 219 -11.32 18.19 -7.42
C ARG A 219 -12.42 19.17 -7.79
N ARG A 220 -12.77 20.01 -6.83
CA ARG A 220 -13.70 21.14 -7.00
C ARG A 220 -13.00 22.35 -6.44
N ARG A 221 -13.08 23.46 -7.18
CA ARG A 221 -12.67 24.78 -6.70
C ARG A 221 -13.91 25.65 -6.61
N GLU A 222 -14.08 26.33 -5.49
CA GLU A 222 -15.05 27.40 -5.38
C GLU A 222 -14.38 28.70 -5.79
N LEU A 223 -15.14 29.56 -6.46
CA LEU A 223 -14.65 30.81 -7.01
C LEU A 223 -15.21 31.93 -6.17
N ASP A 224 -14.36 32.91 -5.84
CA ASP A 224 -14.75 34.06 -5.01
C ASP A 224 -15.65 35.04 -5.76
N CYS A 225 -15.62 34.99 -7.10
CA CYS A 225 -16.46 35.76 -8.00
C CYS A 225 -16.90 34.93 -9.21
N GLU A 226 -17.93 35.42 -9.90
CA GLU A 226 -18.38 34.86 -11.18
C GLU A 226 -17.34 35.15 -12.27
N LEU A 227 -17.15 34.19 -13.19
CA LEU A 227 -16.21 34.35 -14.31
C LEU A 227 -16.99 34.67 -15.58
N GLU A 228 -16.64 35.79 -16.21
CA GLU A 228 -17.38 36.33 -17.35
C GLU A 228 -16.72 36.01 -18.70
N ASN A 229 -15.50 35.47 -18.70
CA ASN A 229 -14.77 35.17 -19.92
C ASN A 229 -13.93 33.88 -19.84
N HIS A 230 -13.53 33.40 -21.01
CA HIS A 230 -12.79 32.16 -21.17
C HIS A 230 -11.38 32.19 -20.57
N ALA A 231 -10.69 33.35 -20.62
CA ALA A 231 -9.34 33.48 -20.09
C ALA A 231 -9.29 33.27 -18.56
N LEU A 232 -10.25 33.86 -17.85
CA LEU A 232 -10.40 33.69 -16.40
C LEU A 232 -10.79 32.25 -16.05
N LEU A 233 -11.63 31.61 -16.87
CA LEU A 233 -11.96 30.19 -16.70
C LEU A 233 -10.73 29.29 -16.83
N LEU A 234 -9.90 29.50 -17.85
CA LEU A 234 -8.65 28.74 -18.02
C LEU A 234 -7.69 28.95 -16.83
N ALA A 235 -7.54 30.19 -16.36
CA ALA A 235 -6.73 30.50 -15.19
C ALA A 235 -7.26 29.82 -13.91
N ALA A 236 -8.59 29.75 -13.75
CA ALA A 236 -9.22 29.07 -12.63
C ALA A 236 -9.03 27.54 -12.67
N LEU A 237 -9.05 26.95 -13.88
CA LEU A 237 -8.86 25.51 -14.11
C LEU A 237 -7.39 25.06 -14.03
N ALA A 238 -6.43 25.93 -14.33
CA ALA A 238 -5.01 25.55 -14.42
C ALA A 238 -4.47 24.83 -13.16
N PRO A 239 -4.77 25.26 -11.91
CA PRO A 239 -4.35 24.53 -10.72
C PRO A 239 -5.01 23.14 -10.58
N LEU A 240 -6.26 23.00 -11.04
CA LEU A 240 -6.95 21.70 -11.03
C LEU A 240 -6.30 20.72 -12.01
N PHE A 241 -5.85 21.22 -13.18
CA PHE A 241 -5.07 20.41 -14.12
C PHE A 241 -3.66 20.09 -13.62
N ALA A 242 -3.02 21.02 -12.90
CA ALA A 242 -1.75 20.74 -12.23
C ALA A 242 -1.89 19.61 -11.21
N ASP A 243 -2.94 19.65 -10.38
CA ASP A 243 -3.29 18.59 -9.43
C ASP A 243 -3.58 17.26 -10.13
N LEU A 244 -4.33 17.28 -11.23
CA LEU A 244 -4.59 16.08 -12.04
C LEU A 244 -3.28 15.51 -12.60
N GLY A 245 -2.44 16.37 -13.17
CA GLY A 245 -1.15 15.98 -13.71
C GLY A 245 -0.24 15.38 -12.65
N ALA A 246 -0.25 15.91 -11.43
CA ALA A 246 0.46 15.31 -10.30
C ALA A 246 -0.14 13.95 -9.91
N PHE A 247 -1.47 13.84 -9.88
CA PHE A 247 -2.19 12.59 -9.57
C PHE A 247 -1.87 11.47 -10.57
N LEU A 248 -1.85 11.79 -11.88
CA LEU A 248 -1.58 10.87 -12.97
C LEU A 248 -0.10 10.45 -12.99
N ARG A 249 0.83 11.41 -12.87
CA ARG A 249 2.27 11.12 -12.83
C ARG A 249 2.65 10.23 -11.65
N ALA A 250 2.07 10.48 -10.48
CA ALA A 250 2.31 9.64 -9.29
C ALA A 250 1.86 8.18 -9.49
N ARG A 251 0.97 7.92 -10.45
CA ARG A 251 0.40 6.60 -10.76
C ARG A 251 0.90 6.03 -12.09
N GLN A 252 1.74 6.76 -12.82
CA GLN A 252 2.20 6.41 -14.16
C GLN A 252 1.05 6.03 -15.12
N CYS A 253 -0.07 6.76 -15.03
CA CYS A 253 -1.24 6.51 -15.86
C CYS A 253 -1.63 7.74 -16.70
N GLY A 254 -2.37 7.49 -17.78
CA GLY A 254 -3.06 8.52 -18.55
C GLY A 254 -4.53 8.61 -18.16
N VAL A 255 -5.23 9.57 -18.73
CA VAL A 255 -6.69 9.71 -18.62
C VAL A 255 -7.31 9.46 -20.00
N VAL A 256 -8.39 8.67 -20.03
CA VAL A 256 -9.14 8.39 -21.28
C VAL A 256 -10.33 9.34 -21.42
N GLU A 257 -10.91 9.77 -20.29
CA GLU A 257 -12.06 10.66 -20.24
C GLU A 257 -11.92 11.66 -19.10
N LEU A 258 -12.19 12.94 -19.38
CA LEU A 258 -12.18 14.03 -18.42
C LEU A 258 -13.52 14.76 -18.47
N GLU A 259 -14.23 14.80 -17.35
CA GLU A 259 -15.50 15.54 -17.21
C GLU A 259 -15.25 16.86 -16.46
N CYS A 260 -15.59 17.99 -17.07
CA CYS A 260 -15.45 19.32 -16.46
C CYS A 260 -16.83 19.89 -16.14
N ARG A 261 -17.20 19.92 -14.86
CA ARG A 261 -18.51 20.47 -14.46
C ARG A 261 -18.41 21.94 -14.08
N LEU A 262 -19.10 22.80 -14.82
CA LEU A 262 -19.25 24.22 -14.55
C LEU A 262 -20.60 24.49 -13.90
N THR A 263 -20.59 24.87 -12.63
CA THR A 263 -21.82 25.21 -11.90
C THR A 263 -22.13 26.68 -12.11
N HIS A 264 -23.34 26.96 -12.58
CA HIS A 264 -23.82 28.32 -12.83
C HIS A 264 -24.86 28.72 -11.77
N ARG A 265 -24.96 30.02 -11.48
CA ARG A 265 -25.85 30.54 -10.44
C ARG A 265 -27.34 30.43 -10.79
N HIS A 266 -27.67 30.65 -12.06
CA HIS A 266 -29.06 30.78 -12.52
C HIS A 266 -29.45 29.76 -13.60
N VAL A 267 -28.49 28.99 -14.12
CA VAL A 267 -28.73 27.99 -15.18
C VAL A 267 -28.17 26.61 -14.78
N PRO A 268 -28.62 25.53 -15.43
CA PRO A 268 -28.13 24.18 -15.14
C PRO A 268 -26.61 24.07 -15.31
N THR A 269 -26.01 23.11 -14.61
CA THR A 269 -24.57 22.80 -14.71
C THR A 269 -24.19 22.32 -16.12
N THR A 270 -23.17 22.94 -16.70
CA THR A 270 -22.53 22.50 -17.95
C THR A 270 -21.50 21.40 -17.65
N ARG A 271 -21.32 20.41 -18.54
CA ARG A 271 -20.41 19.25 -18.37
C ARG A 271 -19.46 19.10 -19.54
#